data_AF-A0A815JH60-F1
#
_entry.id   AF-A0A815JH60-F1
#
_cell.length_a   1.000
_cell.length_b   1.000
_cell.length_c   1.000
_cell.angle_alpha   90.00
_cell.angle_beta   90.00
_cell.angle_gamma   90.00
#
_symmetry.space_group_name_H-M   'P 1'
#
loop_
_entity.id
_entity.type
_entity.pdbx_description
1 polymer ?
#
loop_
_entity_poly.entity_id
_entity_poly.type
_entity_poly.pdbx_seq_one_letter_code
_entity_poly.pdbx_strand_id
1 'polypeptide(L)'
;MTTEPIEKFPIGLLQKSYKVVIEPPLTLKLNLRSTFINLNLQTFTESDHPAYPCMIFILAFFHAIILDRRKYDKIGWSCIYDFNESDFHVSVDILKSYLNMSLERGSLEIQWPTLRYLIGEVIYGGRVIDSYDRRIIHTYMKEYFGDFVFDYFQPFHFFIDTNKSLKYDYFIPELRDFLSAKQRWLLREANISIEPQIEYNFEKFLPEKISNLFQHNLEKLTVDINQIEYRQMDYQFLSKNVLFNQFFHYSIFRDLYLAYIDQLPLYNPPDILGLHANAEINYLTKTAYEIYSMMLDIQPEQHDIEDSSSREQFILSLIDDILQQIPPKKDLNIIKQKFKQFLTPLTIVLIQEIQRFNLLTSIMWKSINELKQALNGQINFSFQLDEINKYLYHGQIPLLWRSYTPQTKKSLGNWIEHFQRRNQQYDTWINNGELKIINLSGLHVPESYLAAIIQIAARKNRWPLDKVTFYTNVTKWQHIDDVDESIQGMYLIEGLYLEGAGWDIENHCLIEQSNKQLIQMMPLIKIIPIETHRFNMNNYLQTPVYVTSDRRNTMGAGLVFEANLDSKKDLSHWILNGICLLLNTD
;
A
#
# COMPACT_ATOMS: atom_id res chain seq x y z
N MET A 1 -12.37 -32.80 8.25
CA MET A 1 -11.80 -32.02 9.37
C MET A 1 -11.45 -30.66 8.80
N THR A 2 -11.87 -29.58 9.44
CA THR A 2 -11.62 -28.20 9.00
C THR A 2 -10.73 -27.53 10.02
N THR A 3 -9.53 -27.12 9.61
CA THR A 3 -8.53 -26.49 10.48
C THR A 3 -7.73 -25.49 9.68
N GLU A 4 -7.26 -24.43 10.31
CA GLU A 4 -6.21 -23.57 9.76
C GLU A 4 -4.87 -24.32 9.70
N PRO A 5 -3.95 -23.93 8.79
CA PRO A 5 -2.62 -24.53 8.72
C PRO A 5 -1.82 -24.23 10.00
N ILE A 6 -1.33 -25.27 10.67
CA ILE A 6 -0.53 -25.16 11.89
C ILE A 6 0.71 -26.03 11.71
N GLU A 7 1.91 -25.49 11.97
CA GLU A 7 3.20 -26.19 11.80
C GLU A 7 3.28 -27.49 12.63
N LYS A 8 2.59 -27.53 13.77
CA LYS A 8 2.55 -28.67 14.69
C LYS A 8 1.49 -29.72 14.33
N PHE A 9 0.78 -29.55 13.22
CA PHE A 9 -0.27 -30.48 12.84
C PHE A 9 0.31 -31.87 12.53
N PRO A 10 -0.29 -32.99 13.01
CA PRO A 10 0.25 -34.32 12.80
C PRO A 10 0.41 -34.69 11.31
N ILE A 11 1.65 -34.83 10.87
CA ILE A 11 1.99 -35.12 9.45
C ILE A 11 1.35 -36.43 8.98
N GLY A 12 1.34 -37.46 9.82
CA GLY A 12 0.75 -38.76 9.45
C GLY A 12 -0.75 -38.70 9.16
N LEU A 13 -1.47 -37.72 9.73
CA LEU A 13 -2.89 -37.48 9.44
C LEU A 13 -3.07 -36.69 8.14
N LEU A 14 -2.21 -35.70 7.89
CA LEU A 14 -2.15 -34.94 6.62
C LEU A 14 -1.81 -35.84 5.42
N GLN A 15 -0.94 -36.83 5.60
CA GLN A 15 -0.56 -37.76 4.54
C GLN A 15 -1.68 -38.75 4.18
N LYS A 16 -2.54 -39.11 5.15
CA LYS A 16 -3.63 -40.08 4.97
C LYS A 16 -4.97 -39.44 4.60
N SER A 17 -5.04 -38.12 4.44
CA SER A 17 -6.28 -37.39 4.19
C SER A 17 -6.33 -36.75 2.80
N TYR A 18 -7.55 -36.56 2.29
CA TYR A 18 -7.80 -35.67 1.15
C TYR A 18 -7.80 -34.23 1.65
N LYS A 19 -6.91 -33.42 1.09
CA LYS A 19 -6.71 -32.02 1.48
C LYS A 19 -7.46 -31.13 0.49
N VAL A 20 -8.41 -30.35 1.01
CA VAL A 20 -9.12 -29.31 0.25
C VAL A 20 -8.77 -27.98 0.90
N VAL A 21 -8.16 -27.09 0.14
CA VAL A 21 -7.84 -25.73 0.57
C VAL A 21 -8.90 -24.82 -0.03
N ILE A 22 -9.53 -24.00 0.81
CA ILE A 22 -10.47 -22.97 0.38
C ILE A 22 -9.71 -21.65 0.44
N GLU A 23 -9.42 -21.08 -0.72
CA GLU A 23 -8.81 -19.75 -0.85
C GLU A 23 -9.92 -18.71 -1.07
N PRO A 24 -9.80 -17.50 -0.50
CA PRO A 24 -10.74 -16.43 -0.77
C PRO A 24 -10.70 -16.03 -2.26
N PRO A 25 -11.81 -15.54 -2.82
CA PRO A 25 -11.84 -15.05 -4.19
C PRO A 25 -10.78 -13.96 -4.43
N LEU A 26 -9.95 -14.13 -5.45
CA LEU A 26 -8.75 -13.28 -5.67
C LEU A 26 -8.97 -12.09 -6.61
N THR A 27 -10.20 -11.84 -7.06
CA THR A 27 -10.46 -10.80 -8.07
C THR A 27 -11.65 -9.94 -7.69
N LEU A 28 -11.62 -8.66 -8.05
CA LEU A 28 -12.72 -7.72 -7.86
C LEU A 28 -14.09 -8.28 -8.25
N LYS A 29 -14.19 -8.95 -9.41
CA LYS A 29 -15.43 -9.57 -9.89
C LYS A 29 -15.93 -10.65 -8.93
N LEU A 30 -15.04 -11.55 -8.50
CA LEU A 30 -15.42 -12.64 -7.61
C LEU A 30 -15.75 -12.13 -6.20
N ASN A 31 -15.03 -11.12 -5.71
CA ASN A 31 -15.32 -10.45 -4.44
C ASN A 31 -16.72 -9.79 -4.48
N LEU A 32 -16.99 -8.98 -5.50
CA LEU A 32 -18.31 -8.37 -5.72
C LEU A 32 -19.41 -9.43 -5.79
N ARG A 33 -19.21 -10.45 -6.62
CA ARG A 33 -20.19 -11.53 -6.78
C ARG A 33 -20.45 -12.25 -5.45
N SER A 34 -19.42 -12.54 -4.67
CA SER A 34 -19.54 -13.14 -3.33
C SER A 34 -20.39 -12.27 -2.41
N THR A 35 -20.05 -10.97 -2.30
CA THR A 35 -20.78 -10.02 -1.46
C THR A 35 -22.26 -9.93 -1.86
N PHE A 36 -22.60 -9.82 -3.14
CA PHE A 36 -23.99 -9.73 -3.60
C PHE A 36 -24.78 -11.06 -3.52
N ILE A 37 -24.10 -12.21 -3.63
CA ILE A 37 -24.73 -13.51 -3.41
C ILE A 37 -25.15 -13.65 -1.94
N ASN A 38 -24.27 -13.23 -1.02
CA ASN A 38 -24.49 -13.31 0.42
C ASN A 38 -25.51 -12.27 0.95
N LEU A 39 -25.77 -11.20 0.19
CA LEU A 39 -26.81 -10.22 0.52
C LEU A 39 -28.23 -10.79 0.35
N ASN A 40 -29.04 -10.61 1.39
CA ASN A 40 -30.46 -10.95 1.36
C ASN A 40 -31.23 -10.00 0.44
N LEU A 41 -32.26 -10.52 -0.25
CA LEU A 41 -33.14 -9.71 -1.10
C LEU A 41 -33.86 -8.59 -0.31
N GLN A 42 -34.13 -8.83 0.97
CA GLN A 42 -34.75 -7.86 1.86
C GLN A 42 -33.86 -6.65 2.14
N THR A 43 -32.54 -6.80 2.06
CA THR A 43 -31.60 -5.71 2.37
C THR A 43 -31.79 -4.50 1.45
N PHE A 44 -32.23 -4.70 0.21
CA PHE A 44 -32.54 -3.60 -0.73
C PHE A 44 -33.89 -2.93 -0.46
N THR A 45 -34.81 -3.58 0.28
CA THR A 45 -36.14 -3.06 0.64
C THR A 45 -36.17 -2.32 1.98
N GLU A 46 -35.05 -2.30 2.71
CA GLU A 46 -34.99 -1.88 4.11
C GLU A 46 -34.93 -0.36 4.34
N SER A 47 -34.73 0.42 3.28
CA SER A 47 -34.79 1.88 3.30
C SER A 47 -35.46 2.38 2.03
N ASP A 48 -36.40 3.32 2.20
CA ASP A 48 -37.10 3.97 1.09
C ASP A 48 -36.29 5.13 0.49
N HIS A 49 -35.07 5.35 0.97
CA HIS A 49 -34.25 6.45 0.49
C HIS A 49 -33.77 6.15 -0.94
N PRO A 50 -34.03 7.02 -1.93
CA PRO A 50 -33.73 6.74 -3.34
C PRO A 50 -32.24 6.48 -3.62
N ALA A 51 -31.34 7.06 -2.83
CA ALA A 51 -29.89 6.82 -2.95
C ALA A 51 -29.43 5.46 -2.38
N TYR A 52 -30.25 4.77 -1.58
CA TYR A 52 -29.83 3.59 -0.82
C TYR A 52 -29.33 2.43 -1.71
N PRO A 53 -30.01 2.04 -2.82
CA PRO A 53 -29.50 0.98 -3.70
C PRO A 53 -28.17 1.32 -4.36
N CYS A 54 -27.95 2.59 -4.74
CA CYS A 54 -26.67 3.05 -5.29
C CYS A 54 -25.58 3.01 -4.22
N MET A 55 -25.88 3.43 -3.00
CA MET A 55 -24.95 3.45 -1.87
C MET A 55 -24.51 2.04 -1.46
N ILE A 56 -25.40 1.04 -1.51
CA ILE A 56 -25.04 -0.37 -1.30
C ILE A 56 -24.03 -0.81 -2.36
N PHE A 57 -24.23 -0.44 -3.62
CA PHE A 57 -23.31 -0.80 -4.70
C PHE A 57 -21.94 -0.16 -4.51
N ILE A 58 -21.88 1.14 -4.20
CA ILE A 58 -20.62 1.86 -3.91
C ILE A 58 -19.90 1.21 -2.72
N LEU A 59 -20.62 0.87 -1.66
CA LEU A 59 -20.04 0.21 -0.48
C LEU A 59 -19.53 -1.20 -0.80
N ALA A 60 -20.27 -1.98 -1.59
CA ALA A 60 -19.84 -3.31 -2.02
C ALA A 60 -18.60 -3.24 -2.91
N PHE A 61 -18.55 -2.25 -3.80
CA PHE A 61 -17.38 -1.98 -4.64
C PHE A 61 -16.16 -1.58 -3.82
N PHE A 62 -16.32 -0.66 -2.86
CA PHE A 62 -15.29 -0.30 -1.90
C PHE A 62 -14.77 -1.52 -1.11
N HIS A 63 -15.68 -2.35 -0.58
CA HIS A 63 -15.32 -3.57 0.15
C HIS A 63 -14.50 -4.52 -0.72
N ALA A 64 -14.95 -4.75 -1.95
CA ALA A 64 -14.30 -5.63 -2.90
C ALA A 64 -12.90 -5.13 -3.31
N ILE A 65 -12.70 -3.81 -3.45
CA ILE A 65 -11.39 -3.20 -3.73
C ILE A 65 -10.43 -3.38 -2.56
N ILE A 66 -10.89 -3.15 -1.34
CA ILE A 66 -10.05 -3.32 -0.15
C ILE A 66 -9.56 -4.77 -0.04
N LEU A 67 -10.44 -5.74 -0.33
CA LEU A 67 -10.09 -7.16 -0.37
C LEU A 67 -9.09 -7.47 -1.49
N ASP A 68 -9.36 -7.01 -2.72
CA ASP A 68 -8.49 -7.28 -3.89
C ASP A 68 -7.11 -6.62 -3.71
N ARG A 69 -7.04 -5.45 -3.09
CA ARG A 69 -5.79 -4.73 -2.80
C ARG A 69 -4.83 -5.52 -1.90
N ARG A 70 -5.31 -6.49 -1.10
CA ARG A 70 -4.45 -7.39 -0.32
C ARG A 70 -3.54 -8.27 -1.18
N LYS A 71 -3.94 -8.53 -2.42
CA LYS A 71 -3.16 -9.31 -3.38
C LYS A 71 -1.75 -8.72 -3.59
N TYR A 72 -1.63 -7.39 -3.52
CA TYR A 72 -0.37 -6.67 -3.77
C TYR A 72 0.52 -6.49 -2.53
N ASP A 73 0.25 -7.26 -1.47
CA ASP A 73 1.04 -7.33 -0.23
C ASP A 73 1.45 -5.93 0.28
N LYS A 74 2.74 -5.66 0.49
CA LYS A 74 3.26 -4.41 1.06
C LYS A 74 2.92 -3.15 0.27
N ILE A 75 2.75 -3.26 -1.03
CA ILE A 75 2.38 -2.14 -1.90
C ILE A 75 0.89 -1.80 -1.72
N GLY A 76 0.06 -2.83 -1.59
CA GLY A 76 -1.36 -2.69 -1.30
C GLY A 76 -1.61 -2.15 0.10
N TRP A 77 -1.06 -2.83 1.11
CA TRP A 77 -1.16 -2.50 2.53
C TRP A 77 0.19 -2.74 3.22
N SER A 78 0.65 -1.78 4.02
CA SER A 78 1.90 -1.92 4.77
C SER A 78 1.83 -3.08 5.78
N CYS A 79 0.66 -3.30 6.39
CA CYS A 79 0.37 -4.45 7.25
C CYS A 79 -0.77 -5.33 6.70
N ILE A 80 -0.78 -6.59 7.12
CA ILE A 80 -1.87 -7.53 6.77
C ILE A 80 -3.07 -7.24 7.68
N TYR A 81 -4.20 -6.88 7.07
CA TYR A 81 -5.45 -6.60 7.78
C TYR A 81 -6.52 -7.62 7.42
N ASP A 82 -7.34 -7.97 8.41
CA ASP A 82 -8.47 -8.87 8.23
C ASP A 82 -9.80 -8.11 8.31
N PHE A 83 -10.12 -7.47 7.18
CA PHE A 83 -11.47 -7.04 6.79
C PHE A 83 -12.33 -8.26 6.44
N ASN A 84 -13.55 -8.27 6.94
CA ASN A 84 -14.45 -9.40 6.80
C ASN A 84 -15.85 -8.96 6.35
N GLU A 85 -16.72 -9.92 6.05
CA GLU A 85 -18.11 -9.65 5.67
C GLU A 85 -18.90 -8.94 6.79
N SER A 86 -18.55 -9.12 8.06
CA SER A 86 -19.22 -8.41 9.16
C SER A 86 -18.97 -6.90 9.10
N ASP A 87 -17.78 -6.47 8.67
CA ASP A 87 -17.47 -5.04 8.49
C ASP A 87 -18.35 -4.43 7.39
N PHE A 88 -18.61 -5.21 6.32
CA PHE A 88 -19.54 -4.81 5.26
C PHE A 88 -20.99 -4.73 5.78
N HIS A 89 -21.50 -5.76 6.46
CA HIS A 89 -22.86 -5.77 6.99
C HIS A 89 -23.12 -4.63 7.99
N VAL A 90 -22.20 -4.39 8.93
CA VAL A 90 -22.32 -3.26 9.87
C VAL A 90 -22.32 -1.92 9.12
N SER A 91 -21.53 -1.80 8.05
CA SER A 91 -21.53 -0.59 7.22
C SER A 91 -22.86 -0.39 6.48
N VAL A 92 -23.51 -1.47 6.02
CA VAL A 92 -24.86 -1.42 5.44
C VAL A 92 -25.89 -0.99 6.49
N ASP A 93 -25.81 -1.53 7.72
CA ASP A 93 -26.69 -1.14 8.83
C ASP A 93 -26.54 0.35 9.20
N ILE A 94 -25.31 0.86 9.18
CA ILE A 94 -25.02 2.29 9.39
C ILE A 94 -25.65 3.12 8.27
N LEU A 95 -25.46 2.74 7.00
CA LEU A 95 -26.05 3.43 5.85
C LEU A 95 -27.58 3.48 5.96
N LYS A 96 -28.20 2.33 6.23
CA LYS A 96 -29.65 2.20 6.41
C LYS A 96 -30.16 3.11 7.52
N SER A 97 -29.58 3.00 8.71
CA SER A 97 -30.01 3.78 9.88
C SER A 97 -29.88 5.28 9.61
N TYR A 98 -28.77 5.68 9.00
CA TYR A 98 -28.48 7.07 8.71
C TYR A 98 -29.44 7.66 7.66
N LEU A 99 -29.72 6.93 6.57
CA LEU A 99 -30.64 7.37 5.52
C LEU A 99 -32.09 7.42 6.02
N ASN A 100 -32.52 6.45 6.82
CA ASN A 100 -33.85 6.45 7.42
C ASN A 100 -34.02 7.65 8.38
N MET A 101 -33.00 7.95 9.20
CA MET A 101 -33.02 9.17 10.03
C MET A 101 -33.10 10.46 9.21
N SER A 102 -32.50 10.51 8.01
CA SER A 102 -32.63 11.67 7.12
C SER A 102 -34.06 11.81 6.58
N LEU A 103 -34.66 10.70 6.15
CA LEU A 103 -36.06 10.65 5.72
C LEU A 103 -37.03 11.09 6.81
N GLU A 104 -36.85 10.62 8.05
CA GLU A 104 -37.68 11.01 9.20
C GLU A 104 -37.62 12.52 9.48
N ARG A 105 -36.49 13.17 9.16
CA ARG A 105 -36.32 14.62 9.27
C ARG A 105 -36.88 15.40 8.07
N GLY A 106 -37.40 14.70 7.06
CA GLY A 106 -37.93 15.29 5.82
C GLY A 106 -36.85 15.79 4.88
N SER A 107 -35.58 15.41 5.07
CA SER A 107 -34.46 15.78 4.21
C SER A 107 -33.99 14.60 3.37
N LEU A 108 -33.66 14.86 2.11
CA LEU A 108 -32.97 13.89 1.23
C LEU A 108 -31.46 14.20 1.14
N GLU A 109 -30.98 15.09 2.01
CA GLU A 109 -29.57 15.46 2.08
C GLU A 109 -28.74 14.38 2.76
N ILE A 110 -27.58 14.07 2.18
CA ILE A 110 -26.63 13.09 2.70
C ILE A 110 -25.46 13.85 3.32
N GLN A 111 -25.23 13.70 4.62
CA GLN A 111 -24.05 14.30 5.26
C GLN A 111 -22.84 13.37 5.10
N TRP A 112 -22.16 13.52 3.97
CA TRP A 112 -20.97 12.75 3.62
C TRP A 112 -19.88 12.72 4.70
N PRO A 113 -19.56 13.82 5.41
CA PRO A 113 -18.51 13.77 6.43
C PRO A 113 -18.78 12.73 7.53
N THR A 114 -20.04 12.58 7.94
CA THR A 114 -20.43 11.61 8.97
C THR A 114 -20.33 10.18 8.45
N LEU A 115 -20.83 9.90 7.25
CA LEU A 115 -20.75 8.56 6.66
C LEU A 115 -19.31 8.14 6.38
N ARG A 116 -18.49 9.03 5.81
CA ARG A 116 -17.06 8.79 5.56
C ARG A 116 -16.32 8.50 6.87
N TYR A 117 -16.65 9.20 7.95
CA TYR A 117 -16.06 8.96 9.26
C TYR A 117 -16.51 7.62 9.86
N LEU A 118 -17.81 7.32 9.88
CA LEU A 118 -18.32 6.08 10.48
C LEU A 118 -17.82 4.84 9.72
N ILE A 119 -17.93 4.83 8.40
CA ILE A 119 -17.52 3.67 7.60
C ILE A 119 -15.98 3.63 7.50
N GLY A 120 -15.36 4.74 7.14
CA GLY A 120 -13.92 4.82 6.89
C GLY A 120 -13.05 4.78 8.14
N GLU A 121 -13.32 5.62 9.13
CA GLU A 121 -12.47 5.74 10.33
C GLU A 121 -12.86 4.73 11.42
N VAL A 122 -14.17 4.50 11.65
CA VAL A 122 -14.62 3.66 12.76
C VAL A 122 -14.67 2.18 12.39
N ILE A 123 -15.34 1.81 11.30
CA ILE A 123 -15.48 0.40 10.92
C ILE A 123 -14.20 -0.14 10.28
N TYR A 124 -13.87 0.30 9.06
CA TYR A 124 -12.69 -0.19 8.35
C TYR A 124 -11.40 0.34 8.98
N GLY A 125 -11.38 1.61 9.36
CA GLY A 125 -10.24 2.24 10.04
C GLY A 125 -9.99 1.70 11.45
N GLY A 126 -10.99 1.08 12.09
CA GLY A 126 -10.82 0.36 13.35
C GLY A 126 -9.97 -0.92 13.22
N ARG A 127 -9.92 -1.52 12.01
CA ARG A 127 -9.06 -2.68 11.70
C ARG A 127 -7.63 -2.27 11.36
N VAL A 128 -7.46 -1.06 10.84
CA VAL A 128 -6.18 -0.59 10.32
C VAL A 128 -5.37 0.06 11.43
N ILE A 129 -4.18 -0.47 11.69
CA ILE A 129 -3.31 0.03 12.76
C ILE A 129 -2.43 1.18 12.24
N ASP A 130 -1.94 1.07 11.01
CA ASP A 130 -1.00 2.03 10.45
C ASP A 130 -1.69 3.29 9.92
N SER A 131 -1.09 4.45 10.20
CA SER A 131 -1.67 5.74 9.82
C SER A 131 -1.63 5.99 8.31
N TYR A 132 -0.65 5.45 7.59
CA TYR A 132 -0.54 5.62 6.14
C TYR A 132 -1.52 4.71 5.42
N ASP A 133 -1.67 3.48 5.88
CA ASP A 133 -2.72 2.59 5.40
C ASP A 133 -4.12 3.17 5.68
N ARG A 134 -4.31 3.84 6.83
CA ARG A 134 -5.57 4.54 7.13
C ARG A 134 -5.84 5.72 6.17
N ARG A 135 -4.81 6.44 5.71
CA ARG A 135 -4.94 7.49 4.68
C ARG A 135 -5.48 6.93 3.36
N ILE A 136 -5.13 5.69 2.99
CA ILE A 136 -5.65 5.02 1.79
C ILE A 136 -7.17 4.83 1.91
N ILE A 137 -7.66 4.32 3.05
CA ILE A 137 -9.10 4.17 3.31
C ILE A 137 -9.81 5.52 3.23
N HIS A 138 -9.27 6.54 3.89
CA HIS A 138 -9.85 7.89 3.86
C HIS A 138 -9.90 8.47 2.45
N THR A 139 -8.89 8.18 1.64
CA THR A 139 -8.84 8.59 0.22
C THR A 139 -9.97 7.91 -0.56
N TYR A 140 -10.13 6.59 -0.44
CA TYR A 140 -11.27 5.91 -1.06
C TYR A 140 -12.63 6.45 -0.59
N MET A 141 -12.79 6.75 0.70
CA MET A 141 -14.02 7.36 1.21
C MET A 141 -14.30 8.72 0.58
N LYS A 142 -13.27 9.55 0.34
CA LYS A 142 -13.43 10.84 -0.32
C LYS A 142 -13.78 10.70 -1.80
N GLU A 143 -13.11 9.78 -2.50
CA GLU A 143 -13.27 9.57 -3.94
C GLU A 143 -14.54 8.80 -4.31
N TYR A 144 -15.11 7.97 -3.40
CA TYR A 144 -16.29 7.15 -3.70
C TYR A 144 -17.60 7.65 -3.08
N PHE A 145 -17.55 8.36 -1.96
CA PHE A 145 -18.76 8.78 -1.25
C PHE A 145 -18.92 10.30 -1.33
N GLY A 146 -19.63 10.84 -2.32
CA GLY A 146 -19.89 12.27 -2.43
C GLY A 146 -21.06 12.61 -3.37
N ASP A 147 -21.48 13.87 -3.37
CA ASP A 147 -22.61 14.32 -4.22
C ASP A 147 -22.34 14.15 -5.71
N PHE A 148 -21.06 14.19 -6.13
CA PHE A 148 -20.63 13.95 -7.50
C PHE A 148 -21.07 12.58 -8.04
N VAL A 149 -21.37 11.62 -7.17
CA VAL A 149 -21.84 10.30 -7.57
C VAL A 149 -23.23 10.37 -8.23
N PHE A 150 -24.00 11.40 -7.93
CA PHE A 150 -25.33 11.64 -8.47
C PHE A 150 -25.34 12.70 -9.58
N ASP A 151 -24.18 13.12 -10.08
CA ASP A 151 -24.07 14.09 -11.17
C ASP A 151 -24.47 13.46 -12.52
N TYR A 152 -25.45 14.07 -13.19
CA TYR A 152 -25.95 13.63 -14.49
C TYR A 152 -25.07 14.10 -15.65
N PHE A 153 -24.43 15.26 -15.53
CA PHE A 153 -23.62 15.82 -16.61
C PHE A 153 -22.26 15.16 -16.69
N GLN A 154 -21.73 14.74 -15.53
CA GLN A 154 -20.48 14.00 -15.43
C GLN A 154 -20.74 12.69 -14.66
N PRO A 155 -21.17 11.60 -15.35
CA PRO A 155 -21.45 10.33 -14.69
C PRO A 155 -20.21 9.82 -13.98
N PHE A 156 -20.40 9.41 -12.72
CA PHE A 156 -19.31 8.91 -11.91
C PHE A 156 -18.82 7.55 -12.40
N HIS A 157 -17.50 7.44 -12.53
CA HIS A 157 -16.81 6.21 -12.85
C HIS A 157 -15.82 5.92 -11.74
N PHE A 158 -15.85 4.68 -11.23
CA PHE A 158 -14.82 4.18 -10.33
C PHE A 158 -13.47 4.08 -11.04
N PHE A 159 -13.48 3.75 -12.33
CA PHE A 159 -12.29 3.69 -13.18
C PHE A 159 -12.68 3.87 -14.65
N ILE A 160 -11.90 4.69 -15.37
CA ILE A 160 -12.02 4.90 -16.82
C ILE A 160 -10.74 4.42 -17.48
N ASP A 161 -10.87 3.50 -18.44
CA ASP A 161 -9.72 3.00 -19.20
C ASP A 161 -9.32 4.01 -20.29
N THR A 162 -8.51 5.00 -19.88
CA THR A 162 -8.00 6.05 -20.78
C THR A 162 -7.20 5.50 -21.96
N ASN A 163 -6.56 4.33 -21.79
CA ASN A 163 -5.72 3.69 -22.80
C ASN A 163 -6.48 2.69 -23.69
N LYS A 164 -7.78 2.45 -23.43
CA LYS A 164 -8.64 1.47 -24.13
C LYS A 164 -8.08 0.03 -24.17
N SER A 165 -7.17 -0.29 -23.26
CA SER A 165 -6.51 -1.60 -23.17
C SER A 165 -7.42 -2.70 -22.62
N LEU A 166 -8.32 -2.35 -21.70
CA LEU A 166 -9.23 -3.22 -20.96
C LEU A 166 -10.62 -3.29 -21.59
N LYS A 167 -10.97 -2.30 -22.43
CA LYS A 167 -12.27 -2.19 -23.13
C LYS A 167 -13.48 -2.21 -22.17
N TYR A 168 -13.29 -1.86 -20.91
CA TYR A 168 -14.37 -1.83 -19.92
C TYR A 168 -14.14 -0.71 -18.90
N ASP A 169 -15.17 0.12 -18.72
CA ASP A 169 -15.20 1.18 -17.71
C ASP A 169 -16.01 0.72 -16.50
N TYR A 170 -15.57 1.07 -15.30
CA TYR A 170 -16.26 0.69 -14.06
C TYR A 170 -17.13 1.86 -13.61
N PHE A 171 -18.44 1.72 -13.72
CA PHE A 171 -19.42 2.71 -13.31
C PHE A 171 -20.50 2.08 -12.42
N ILE A 172 -21.38 2.92 -11.87
CA ILE A 172 -22.54 2.47 -11.12
C ILE A 172 -23.64 2.11 -12.14
N PRO A 173 -24.05 0.84 -12.25
CA PRO A 173 -25.05 0.43 -13.22
C PRO A 173 -26.41 1.09 -12.94
N GLU A 174 -26.96 1.81 -13.92
CA GLU A 174 -28.32 2.35 -13.84
C GLU A 174 -29.33 1.39 -14.49
N LEU A 175 -30.59 1.43 -14.04
CA LEU A 175 -31.70 0.69 -14.68
C LEU A 175 -31.79 0.96 -16.19
N ARG A 176 -31.43 2.17 -16.63
CA ARG A 176 -31.44 2.58 -18.04
C ARG A 176 -30.48 1.75 -18.90
N ASP A 177 -29.38 1.29 -18.34
CA ASP A 177 -28.32 0.60 -19.09
C ASP A 177 -28.75 -0.79 -19.57
N PHE A 178 -29.69 -1.42 -18.86
CA PHE A 178 -30.17 -2.79 -19.12
C PHE A 178 -31.52 -2.85 -19.84
N LEU A 179 -32.18 -1.71 -20.02
CA LEU A 179 -33.44 -1.61 -20.74
C LEU A 179 -33.17 -1.61 -22.25
N SER A 180 -33.83 -2.51 -22.98
CA SER A 180 -33.85 -2.48 -24.45
C SER A 180 -34.39 -1.15 -24.97
N ALA A 181 -34.05 -0.77 -26.21
CA ALA A 181 -34.55 0.47 -26.82
C ALA A 181 -36.09 0.61 -26.74
N LYS A 182 -36.81 -0.51 -26.86
CA LYS A 182 -38.27 -0.60 -26.73
C LYS A 182 -38.77 -0.37 -25.30
N GLN A 183 -38.05 -0.85 -24.29
CA GLN A 183 -38.38 -0.61 -22.88
C GLN A 183 -38.03 0.82 -22.44
N ARG A 184 -36.92 1.39 -22.96
CA ARG A 184 -36.59 2.81 -22.79
C ARG A 184 -37.66 3.72 -23.42
N TRP A 185 -38.24 3.30 -24.54
CA TRP A 185 -39.34 3.99 -25.21
C TRP A 185 -40.66 3.91 -24.42
N LEU A 186 -41.05 2.73 -23.92
CA LEU A 186 -42.23 2.56 -23.05
C LEU A 186 -42.17 3.42 -21.77
N LEU A 187 -40.97 3.54 -21.18
CA LEU A 187 -40.75 4.40 -20.02
C LEU A 187 -40.70 5.90 -20.38
N ARG A 188 -40.38 6.25 -21.63
CA ARG A 188 -40.51 7.61 -22.18
C ARG A 188 -41.97 7.98 -22.41
N GLU A 189 -42.80 7.07 -22.91
CA GLU A 189 -44.24 7.31 -23.08
C GLU A 189 -44.96 7.47 -21.74
N ALA A 190 -44.53 6.74 -20.70
CA ALA A 190 -45.08 6.84 -19.35
C ALA A 190 -44.76 8.17 -18.62
N ASN A 191 -43.96 9.08 -19.21
CA ASN A 191 -43.65 10.40 -18.66
C ASN A 191 -43.59 11.49 -19.78
N ILE A 192 -44.76 12.09 -20.07
CA ILE A 192 -45.01 13.44 -20.61
C ILE A 192 -43.94 14.01 -21.58
N SER A 193 -44.25 13.90 -22.88
CA SER A 193 -43.77 14.67 -24.05
C SER A 193 -42.35 15.25 -24.03
N ILE A 194 -41.42 14.54 -24.68
CA ILE A 194 -40.38 15.17 -25.50
C ILE A 194 -40.23 14.33 -26.79
N GLU A 195 -40.83 14.81 -27.87
CA GLU A 195 -40.61 14.33 -29.25
C GLU A 195 -39.59 15.22 -29.99
N PRO A 196 -39.04 14.83 -31.17
CA PRO A 196 -39.38 13.64 -31.96
C PRO A 196 -38.22 12.78 -32.55
N GLN A 197 -38.65 11.59 -33.02
CA GLN A 197 -38.24 10.86 -34.24
C GLN A 197 -36.86 10.21 -34.34
N ILE A 198 -36.80 8.87 -34.19
CA ILE A 198 -36.33 7.89 -35.22
C ILE A 198 -37.01 6.53 -34.95
N GLU A 199 -37.71 5.96 -35.92
CA GLU A 199 -38.25 4.59 -35.90
C GLU A 199 -37.14 3.56 -36.15
N TYR A 200 -36.98 2.57 -35.27
CA TYR A 200 -36.31 1.32 -35.63
C TYR A 200 -37.05 0.10 -35.08
N ASN A 201 -37.26 -0.87 -35.95
CA ASN A 201 -38.02 -2.09 -35.73
C ASN A 201 -37.11 -3.16 -35.10
N PHE A 202 -37.38 -3.58 -33.86
CA PHE A 202 -36.60 -4.61 -33.14
C PHE A 202 -37.49 -5.65 -32.46
N GLU A 203 -37.91 -6.66 -33.21
CA GLU A 203 -38.66 -7.83 -32.71
C GLU A 203 -37.78 -9.02 -32.29
N LYS A 204 -36.46 -8.87 -32.11
CA LYS A 204 -35.58 -10.06 -32.05
C LYS A 204 -34.72 -10.33 -30.81
N PHE A 205 -34.77 -9.55 -29.75
CA PHE A 205 -33.90 -9.82 -28.60
C PHE A 205 -34.56 -9.51 -27.25
N LEU A 206 -35.11 -10.55 -26.61
CA LEU A 206 -35.42 -10.56 -25.18
C LEU A 206 -35.31 -12.00 -24.63
N PRO A 207 -34.58 -12.24 -23.52
CA PRO A 207 -34.67 -13.50 -22.78
C PRO A 207 -36.04 -13.60 -22.08
N GLU A 208 -36.73 -14.73 -22.26
CA GLU A 208 -38.13 -14.97 -21.85
C GLU A 208 -38.42 -14.73 -20.35
N LYS A 209 -37.41 -14.76 -19.48
CA LYS A 209 -37.59 -14.58 -18.02
C LYS A 209 -37.94 -13.16 -17.58
N ILE A 210 -37.58 -12.12 -18.33
CA ILE A 210 -37.81 -10.72 -17.93
C ILE A 210 -39.17 -10.19 -18.45
N SER A 211 -39.71 -10.78 -19.52
CA SER A 211 -40.97 -10.35 -20.15
C SER A 211 -42.19 -10.49 -19.22
N ASN A 212 -42.25 -11.59 -18.45
CA ASN A 212 -43.42 -11.89 -17.62
C ASN A 212 -43.55 -10.99 -16.38
N LEU A 213 -42.45 -10.40 -15.90
CA LEU A 213 -42.46 -9.45 -14.78
C LEU A 213 -42.95 -8.06 -15.19
N PHE A 214 -42.71 -7.66 -16.44
CA PHE A 214 -43.09 -6.34 -16.96
C PHE A 214 -44.57 -6.24 -17.32
N GLN A 215 -45.18 -7.31 -17.85
CA GLN A 215 -46.59 -7.26 -18.27
C GLN A 215 -47.58 -7.17 -17.11
N HIS A 216 -47.26 -7.72 -15.94
CA HIS A 216 -48.24 -7.83 -14.86
C HIS A 216 -48.41 -6.54 -14.03
N ASN A 217 -47.46 -5.61 -14.10
CA ASN A 217 -47.45 -4.38 -13.29
C ASN A 217 -47.99 -3.14 -14.01
N LEU A 218 -48.23 -3.19 -15.32
CA LEU A 218 -48.71 -2.06 -16.12
C LEU A 218 -50.22 -1.77 -15.97
N GLU A 219 -51.02 -2.74 -15.52
CA GLU A 219 -52.49 -2.58 -15.44
C GLU A 219 -53.00 -1.78 -14.22
N LYS A 220 -52.13 -1.29 -13.33
CA LYS A 220 -52.51 -0.61 -12.07
C LYS A 220 -52.26 0.90 -12.01
N LEU A 221 -51.88 1.56 -13.10
CA LEU A 221 -51.35 2.93 -13.07
C LEU A 221 -52.30 3.98 -13.70
N THR A 222 -53.17 4.60 -12.89
CA THR A 222 -53.82 5.88 -13.21
C THR A 222 -54.06 6.72 -11.95
N VAL A 223 -53.13 7.61 -11.55
CA VAL A 223 -53.43 8.76 -10.66
C VAL A 223 -52.52 9.95 -11.00
N ASP A 224 -53.14 11.13 -11.07
CA ASP A 224 -52.63 12.45 -11.46
C ASP A 224 -51.55 13.05 -10.55
N ILE A 225 -50.52 13.67 -11.15
CA ILE A 225 -49.57 14.56 -10.45
C ILE A 225 -49.35 15.83 -11.29
N ASN A 226 -50.14 16.87 -11.01
CA ASN A 226 -49.92 18.23 -11.50
C ASN A 226 -49.95 19.19 -10.31
N GLN A 227 -48.79 19.55 -9.75
CA GLN A 227 -48.49 20.81 -9.03
C GLN A 227 -47.19 20.69 -8.22
N ILE A 228 -46.03 21.12 -8.76
CA ILE A 228 -44.89 21.66 -7.97
C ILE A 228 -44.14 22.71 -8.83
N GLU A 229 -43.88 23.89 -8.23
CA GLU A 229 -43.27 25.09 -8.84
C GLU A 229 -41.72 25.06 -8.92
N TYR A 230 -41.21 25.93 -9.81
CA TYR A 230 -39.92 25.90 -10.53
C TYR A 230 -38.66 26.47 -9.82
N ARG A 231 -38.34 26.16 -8.55
CA ARG A 231 -37.16 26.79 -7.89
C ARG A 231 -36.10 25.90 -7.20
N GLN A 232 -36.11 24.58 -7.36
CA GLN A 232 -35.04 23.69 -6.87
C GLN A 232 -34.63 22.69 -7.96
N MET A 233 -33.63 23.02 -8.79
CA MET A 233 -33.26 22.22 -9.96
C MET A 233 -32.29 21.06 -9.66
N ASP A 234 -31.51 21.09 -8.57
CA ASP A 234 -30.54 20.01 -8.26
C ASP A 234 -31.18 18.82 -7.53
N TYR A 235 -32.26 19.04 -6.77
CA TYR A 235 -32.98 17.99 -6.00
C TYR A 235 -34.11 17.30 -6.78
N GLN A 236 -34.41 17.75 -8.00
CA GLN A 236 -35.42 17.13 -8.87
C GLN A 236 -35.08 15.69 -9.27
N PHE A 237 -33.80 15.28 -9.17
CA PHE A 237 -33.39 13.92 -9.49
C PHE A 237 -33.73 12.92 -8.39
N LEU A 238 -33.59 13.31 -7.11
CA LEU A 238 -34.10 12.51 -6.00
C LEU A 238 -35.61 12.34 -6.13
N SER A 239 -36.38 13.39 -6.47
CA SER A 239 -37.84 13.24 -6.68
C SER A 239 -38.23 12.45 -7.93
N LYS A 240 -37.45 12.53 -9.03
CA LYS A 240 -37.71 11.74 -10.26
C LYS A 240 -37.31 10.26 -10.10
N ASN A 241 -36.24 9.97 -9.36
CA ASN A 241 -35.90 8.62 -8.93
C ASN A 241 -36.79 8.12 -7.80
N VAL A 242 -37.39 8.98 -6.96
CA VAL A 242 -38.40 8.58 -5.96
C VAL A 242 -39.63 8.00 -6.65
N LEU A 243 -40.11 8.63 -7.73
CA LEU A 243 -41.19 8.06 -8.54
C LEU A 243 -40.71 6.76 -9.22
N PHE A 244 -39.53 6.72 -9.83
CA PHE A 244 -39.02 5.52 -10.51
C PHE A 244 -38.74 4.33 -9.58
N ASN A 245 -38.21 4.58 -8.37
CA ASN A 245 -37.91 3.57 -7.36
C ASN A 245 -39.16 3.08 -6.63
N GLN A 246 -40.25 3.86 -6.61
CA GLN A 246 -41.55 3.40 -6.12
C GLN A 246 -42.21 2.35 -7.06
N PHE A 247 -41.83 2.31 -8.34
CA PHE A 247 -42.48 1.44 -9.34
C PHE A 247 -41.80 0.08 -9.58
N PHE A 248 -40.54 -0.10 -9.18
CA PHE A 248 -39.79 -1.34 -9.40
C PHE A 248 -39.49 -2.06 -8.08
N HIS A 249 -39.86 -3.34 -8.00
CA HIS A 249 -39.52 -4.19 -6.85
C HIS A 249 -38.01 -4.19 -6.63
N TYR A 250 -37.58 -3.92 -5.39
CA TYR A 250 -36.17 -3.87 -5.00
C TYR A 250 -35.36 -5.16 -5.29
N SER A 251 -36.02 -6.29 -5.53
CA SER A 251 -35.41 -7.53 -6.03
C SER A 251 -34.73 -7.36 -7.40
N ILE A 252 -35.18 -6.41 -8.22
CA ILE A 252 -34.63 -6.13 -9.55
C ILE A 252 -33.22 -5.55 -9.46
N PHE A 253 -32.93 -4.73 -8.44
CA PHE A 253 -31.61 -4.11 -8.30
C PHE A 253 -30.51 -5.14 -8.03
N ARG A 254 -30.76 -6.14 -7.17
CA ARG A 254 -29.78 -7.20 -6.90
C ARG A 254 -29.45 -7.98 -8.18
N ASP A 255 -30.48 -8.42 -8.91
CA ASP A 255 -30.28 -9.20 -10.12
C ASP A 255 -29.63 -8.36 -11.24
N LEU A 256 -29.92 -7.07 -11.31
CA LEU A 256 -29.28 -6.12 -12.22
C LEU A 256 -27.80 -5.94 -11.89
N TYR A 257 -27.46 -5.74 -10.63
CA TYR A 257 -26.06 -5.64 -10.19
C TYR A 257 -25.30 -6.94 -10.43
N LEU A 258 -25.91 -8.10 -10.19
CA LEU A 258 -25.30 -9.39 -10.52
C LEU A 258 -25.08 -9.56 -12.04
N ALA A 259 -26.04 -9.15 -12.87
CA ALA A 259 -25.90 -9.19 -14.33
C ALA A 259 -24.77 -8.27 -14.83
N TYR A 260 -24.61 -7.09 -14.22
CA TYR A 260 -23.48 -6.20 -14.48
C TYR A 260 -22.15 -6.83 -14.07
N ILE A 261 -22.07 -7.37 -12.84
CA ILE A 261 -20.87 -8.02 -12.32
C ILE A 261 -20.44 -9.18 -13.22
N ASP A 262 -21.38 -9.92 -13.80
CA ASP A 262 -21.09 -11.01 -14.72
C ASP A 262 -20.48 -10.56 -16.06
N GLN A 263 -20.68 -9.31 -16.46
CA GLN A 263 -20.02 -8.71 -17.63
C GLN A 263 -18.58 -8.26 -17.36
N LEU A 264 -18.21 -8.05 -16.10
CA LEU A 264 -16.86 -7.60 -15.73
C LEU A 264 -15.79 -8.61 -16.17
N PRO A 265 -14.57 -8.17 -16.52
CA PRO A 265 -13.46 -9.06 -16.77
C PRO A 265 -13.02 -9.78 -15.49
N LEU A 266 -12.46 -10.98 -15.65
CA LEU A 266 -11.86 -11.73 -14.53
C LEU A 266 -10.50 -11.15 -14.14
N TYR A 267 -9.78 -10.62 -15.12
CA TYR A 267 -8.48 -9.98 -14.92
C TYR A 267 -8.65 -8.47 -14.87
N ASN A 268 -8.15 -7.86 -13.81
CA ASN A 268 -8.23 -6.43 -13.53
C ASN A 268 -6.81 -5.90 -13.29
N PRO A 269 -6.36 -4.87 -14.01
CA PRO A 269 -5.07 -4.25 -13.73
C PRO A 269 -5.06 -3.55 -12.38
N PRO A 270 -3.87 -3.36 -11.80
CA PRO A 270 -3.69 -2.65 -10.52
C PRO A 270 -4.24 -1.21 -10.56
N ASP A 271 -4.30 -0.58 -11.72
CA ASP A 271 -4.78 0.80 -11.90
C ASP A 271 -6.23 1.00 -11.43
N ILE A 272 -7.08 -0.04 -11.50
CA ILE A 272 -8.47 0.01 -10.99
C ILE A 272 -8.50 0.17 -9.47
N LEU A 273 -7.48 -0.36 -8.79
CA LEU A 273 -7.27 -0.21 -7.35
C LEU A 273 -6.48 1.06 -7.01
N GLY A 274 -6.28 1.95 -7.99
CA GLY A 274 -5.42 3.12 -7.87
C GLY A 274 -3.95 2.81 -7.61
N LEU A 275 -3.50 1.59 -7.91
CA LEU A 275 -2.09 1.20 -7.85
C LEU A 275 -1.42 1.40 -9.21
N HIS A 276 -0.12 1.63 -9.24
CA HIS A 276 0.62 1.71 -10.50
C HIS A 276 0.74 0.33 -11.18
N ALA A 277 0.77 0.29 -12.51
CA ALA A 277 0.99 -0.91 -13.32
C ALA A 277 2.18 -1.78 -12.86
N ASN A 278 3.25 -1.16 -12.36
CA ASN A 278 4.44 -1.85 -11.84
C ASN A 278 4.16 -2.73 -10.61
N ALA A 279 3.08 -2.48 -9.86
CA ALA A 279 2.70 -3.30 -8.70
C ALA A 279 2.46 -4.76 -9.09
N GLU A 280 1.95 -5.01 -10.30
CA GLU A 280 1.75 -6.36 -10.81
C GLU A 280 3.08 -7.08 -11.08
N ILE A 281 4.09 -6.36 -11.60
CA ILE A 281 5.42 -6.91 -11.82
C ILE A 281 6.01 -7.36 -10.48
N ASN A 282 5.89 -6.54 -9.43
CA ASN A 282 6.36 -6.88 -8.09
C ASN A 282 5.64 -8.10 -7.52
N TYR A 283 4.32 -8.15 -7.65
CA TYR A 283 3.51 -9.30 -7.23
C TYR A 283 3.97 -10.59 -7.93
N LEU A 284 4.02 -10.60 -9.26
CA LEU A 284 4.41 -11.77 -10.05
C LEU A 284 5.84 -12.20 -9.78
N THR A 285 6.76 -11.24 -9.63
CA THR A 285 8.18 -11.51 -9.32
C THR A 285 8.31 -12.16 -7.95
N LYS A 286 7.60 -11.65 -6.93
CA LYS A 286 7.60 -12.22 -5.59
C LYS A 286 7.01 -13.64 -5.58
N THR A 287 5.86 -13.85 -6.22
CA THR A 287 5.27 -15.19 -6.33
C THR A 287 6.21 -16.16 -7.05
N ALA A 288 6.92 -15.71 -8.08
CA ALA A 288 7.92 -16.54 -8.76
C ALA A 288 9.09 -16.92 -7.83
N TYR A 289 9.60 -15.98 -7.02
CA TYR A 289 10.63 -16.26 -6.03
C TYR A 289 10.15 -17.22 -4.93
N GLU A 290 8.91 -17.10 -4.47
CA GLU A 290 8.31 -18.02 -3.49
C GLU A 290 8.21 -19.43 -4.06
N ILE A 291 7.72 -19.58 -5.30
CA ILE A 291 7.67 -20.87 -6.00
C ILE A 291 9.08 -21.45 -6.17
N TYR A 292 10.06 -20.62 -6.55
CA TYR A 292 11.44 -21.04 -6.70
C TYR A 292 12.06 -21.51 -5.38
N SER A 293 11.83 -20.77 -4.28
CA SER A 293 12.27 -21.17 -2.95
C SER A 293 11.66 -22.50 -2.53
N MET A 294 10.34 -22.68 -2.72
CA MET A 294 9.66 -23.95 -2.45
C MET A 294 10.21 -25.10 -3.31
N MET A 295 10.61 -24.82 -4.55
CA MET A 295 11.23 -25.81 -5.43
C MET A 295 12.62 -26.23 -4.94
N LEU A 296 13.41 -25.28 -4.42
CA LEU A 296 14.70 -25.58 -3.78
C LEU A 296 14.51 -26.41 -2.51
N ASP A 297 13.50 -26.12 -1.69
CA ASP A 297 13.20 -26.89 -0.48
C ASP A 297 12.76 -28.33 -0.78
N ILE A 298 12.14 -28.56 -1.95
CA ILE A 298 11.72 -29.89 -2.42
C ILE A 298 12.89 -30.65 -3.07
N GLN A 299 13.94 -29.96 -3.50
CA GLN A 299 15.08 -30.59 -4.17
C GLN A 299 15.73 -31.60 -3.21
N PRO A 300 15.81 -32.90 -3.59
CA PRO A 300 16.45 -33.88 -2.74
C PRO A 300 17.92 -33.50 -2.56
N GLU A 301 18.36 -33.37 -1.30
CA GLU A 301 19.78 -33.34 -0.98
C GLU A 301 20.39 -34.68 -1.38
N GLN A 302 20.84 -34.79 -2.64
CA GLN A 302 21.67 -35.91 -3.05
C GLN A 302 22.99 -35.78 -2.29
N HIS A 303 23.12 -36.56 -1.22
CA HIS A 303 24.37 -36.80 -0.53
C HIS A 303 25.27 -37.70 -1.38
N ASP A 304 25.75 -37.19 -2.51
CA ASP A 304 26.91 -37.78 -3.15
C ASP A 304 28.15 -37.29 -2.39
N ILE A 305 28.86 -38.25 -1.80
CA ILE A 305 30.00 -38.04 -0.88
C ILE A 305 31.17 -37.30 -1.57
N GLU A 306 31.23 -37.29 -2.90
CA GLU A 306 32.24 -36.55 -3.66
C GLU A 306 31.96 -35.03 -3.67
N ASP A 307 30.69 -34.62 -3.66
CA ASP A 307 30.29 -33.21 -3.76
C ASP A 307 30.37 -32.47 -2.42
N SER A 308 30.28 -33.16 -1.27
CA SER A 308 30.40 -32.51 0.05
C SER A 308 31.77 -31.87 0.26
N SER A 309 32.82 -32.50 -0.27
CA SER A 309 34.18 -31.95 -0.23
C SER A 309 34.31 -30.63 -1.01
N SER A 310 33.58 -30.49 -2.13
CA SER A 310 33.55 -29.27 -2.92
C SER A 310 32.79 -28.14 -2.21
N ARG A 311 31.69 -28.47 -1.50
CA ARG A 311 30.90 -27.52 -0.72
C ARG A 311 31.69 -26.96 0.46
N GLU A 312 32.39 -27.83 1.19
CA GLU A 312 33.23 -27.41 2.32
C GLU A 312 34.40 -26.52 1.85
N GLN A 313 35.06 -26.88 0.74
CA GLN A 313 36.11 -26.05 0.15
C GLN A 313 35.59 -24.69 -0.32
N PHE A 314 34.41 -24.65 -0.92
CA PHE A 314 33.77 -23.40 -1.34
C PHE A 314 33.49 -22.50 -0.13
N ILE A 315 32.88 -23.04 0.93
CA ILE A 315 32.59 -22.27 2.15
C ILE A 315 33.86 -21.79 2.83
N LEU A 316 34.93 -22.59 2.84
CA LEU A 316 36.24 -22.16 3.37
C LEU A 316 36.81 -20.98 2.58
N SER A 317 36.71 -21.00 1.24
CA SER A 317 37.14 -19.86 0.41
C SER A 317 36.33 -18.60 0.69
N LEU A 318 35.01 -18.72 0.81
CA LEU A 318 34.13 -17.61 1.19
C LEU A 318 34.44 -17.06 2.58
N ILE A 319 34.71 -17.94 3.54
CA ILE A 319 35.10 -17.54 4.90
C ILE A 319 36.38 -16.71 4.88
N ASP A 320 37.38 -17.14 4.09
CA ASP A 320 38.64 -16.41 3.99
C ASP A 320 38.46 -15.04 3.33
N ASP A 321 37.62 -14.95 2.30
CA ASP A 321 37.27 -13.67 1.67
C ASP A 321 36.54 -12.74 2.66
N ILE A 322 35.56 -13.25 3.42
CA ILE A 322 34.83 -12.45 4.41
C ILE A 322 35.78 -11.99 5.52
N LEU A 323 36.69 -12.85 6.00
CA LEU A 323 37.66 -12.49 7.03
C LEU A 323 38.60 -11.36 6.59
N GLN A 324 39.00 -11.32 5.32
CA GLN A 324 39.80 -10.22 4.76
C GLN A 324 39.02 -8.91 4.68
N GLN A 325 37.71 -8.99 4.48
CA GLN A 325 36.82 -7.84 4.29
C GLN A 325 36.32 -7.23 5.61
N ILE A 326 36.48 -7.91 6.76
CA ILE A 326 36.09 -7.40 8.08
C ILE A 326 37.14 -6.40 8.58
N PRO A 327 36.76 -5.13 8.85
CA PRO A 327 37.69 -4.13 9.35
C PRO A 327 38.08 -4.40 10.81
N PRO A 328 39.26 -3.96 11.26
CA PRO A 328 39.67 -4.06 12.66
C PRO A 328 38.76 -3.19 13.55
N LYS A 329 38.62 -3.61 14.82
CA LYS A 329 37.85 -2.88 15.83
C LYS A 329 38.39 -1.45 15.97
N LYS A 330 37.50 -0.46 15.96
CA LYS A 330 37.88 0.95 16.14
C LYS A 330 37.91 1.31 17.62
N ASP A 331 39.04 1.85 18.10
CA ASP A 331 39.21 2.20 19.51
C ASP A 331 38.39 3.44 19.92
N LEU A 332 37.32 3.17 20.67
CA LEU A 332 36.41 4.21 21.19
C LEU A 332 37.13 5.24 22.08
N ASN A 333 38.20 4.85 22.75
CA ASN A 333 38.93 5.74 23.67
C ASN A 333 39.69 6.84 22.93
N ILE A 334 40.30 6.52 21.80
CA ILE A 334 41.01 7.49 20.95
C ILE A 334 40.00 8.48 20.35
N ILE A 335 38.86 7.97 19.89
CA ILE A 335 37.79 8.78 19.29
C ILE A 335 37.19 9.70 20.35
N LYS A 336 36.85 9.19 21.54
CA LYS A 336 36.36 10.02 22.65
C LYS A 336 37.38 11.09 23.07
N GLN A 337 38.68 10.79 23.04
CA GLN A 337 39.71 11.77 23.34
C GLN A 337 39.82 12.87 22.26
N LYS A 338 39.72 12.52 20.98
CA LYS A 338 39.70 13.50 19.87
C LYS A 338 38.52 14.47 19.95
N PHE A 339 37.33 13.99 20.36
CA PHE A 339 36.11 14.80 20.39
C PHE A 339 35.77 15.41 21.77
N LYS A 340 36.61 15.20 22.80
CA LYS A 340 36.39 15.75 24.16
C LYS A 340 36.20 17.27 24.20
N GLN A 341 36.75 17.99 23.22
CA GLN A 341 36.73 19.46 23.17
C GLN A 341 35.53 20.04 22.38
N PHE A 342 34.86 19.25 21.53
CA PHE A 342 33.74 19.66 20.67
C PHE A 342 32.61 18.61 20.69
N LEU A 343 31.94 18.47 21.83
CA LEU A 343 30.91 17.44 22.02
C LEU A 343 29.56 17.92 21.45
N THR A 344 29.37 17.77 20.15
CA THR A 344 28.09 18.06 19.48
C THR A 344 27.16 16.84 19.55
N PRO A 345 25.82 17.01 19.48
CA PRO A 345 24.88 15.88 19.41
C PRO A 345 25.24 14.85 18.33
N LEU A 346 25.77 15.30 17.18
CA LEU A 346 26.22 14.44 16.09
C LEU A 346 27.43 13.57 16.46
N THR A 347 28.39 14.10 17.22
CA THR A 347 29.52 13.29 17.73
C THR A 347 29.07 12.20 18.71
N ILE A 348 28.00 12.45 19.49
CA ILE A 348 27.43 11.43 20.40
C ILE A 348 26.82 10.29 19.58
N VAL A 349 26.05 10.63 18.54
CA VAL A 349 25.48 9.64 17.61
C VAL A 349 26.60 8.81 16.99
N LEU A 350 27.65 9.45 16.46
CA LEU A 350 28.79 8.73 15.88
C LEU A 350 29.42 7.73 16.88
N ILE A 351 29.61 8.12 18.14
CA ILE A 351 30.17 7.24 19.16
C ILE A 351 29.26 6.03 19.41
N GLN A 352 27.94 6.24 19.50
CA GLN A 352 26.97 5.16 19.71
C GLN A 352 26.89 4.23 18.49
N GLU A 353 26.97 4.78 17.29
CA GLU A 353 26.99 4.03 16.03
C GLU A 353 28.23 3.13 15.93
N ILE A 354 29.42 3.66 16.25
CA ILE A 354 30.66 2.88 16.26
C ILE A 354 30.62 1.79 17.34
N GLN A 355 30.01 2.05 18.50
CA GLN A 355 29.80 1.03 19.54
C GLN A 355 29.00 -0.17 19.01
N ARG A 356 27.90 0.09 18.30
CA ARG A 356 27.07 -0.96 17.67
C ARG A 356 27.83 -1.68 16.57
N PHE A 357 28.51 -0.95 15.70
CA PHE A 357 29.32 -1.51 14.62
C PHE A 357 30.45 -2.42 15.14
N ASN A 358 31.14 -2.00 16.21
CA ASN A 358 32.19 -2.79 16.85
C ASN A 358 31.64 -4.08 17.48
N LEU A 359 30.43 -4.03 18.06
CA LEU A 359 29.76 -5.21 18.58
C LEU A 359 29.48 -6.23 17.46
N LEU A 360 28.86 -5.78 16.36
CA LEU A 360 28.59 -6.60 15.19
C LEU A 360 29.89 -7.21 14.62
N THR A 361 30.91 -6.38 14.40
CA THR A 361 32.22 -6.81 13.89
C THR A 361 32.85 -7.89 14.79
N SER A 362 32.72 -7.74 16.11
CA SER A 362 33.25 -8.73 17.07
C SER A 362 32.54 -10.07 17.00
N ILE A 363 31.21 -10.04 16.80
CA ILE A 363 30.37 -11.23 16.70
C ILE A 363 30.65 -11.95 15.38
N MET A 364 30.70 -11.22 14.27
CA MET A 364 31.05 -11.77 12.96
C MET A 364 32.40 -12.47 13.02
N TRP A 365 33.44 -11.76 13.50
CA TRP A 365 34.79 -12.32 13.60
C TRP A 365 34.83 -13.60 14.44
N LYS A 366 34.17 -13.61 15.61
CA LYS A 366 34.10 -14.79 16.47
C LYS A 366 33.38 -15.96 15.76
N SER A 367 32.20 -15.70 15.20
CA SER A 367 31.38 -16.73 14.56
C SER A 367 32.04 -17.36 13.33
N ILE A 368 32.72 -16.55 12.51
CA ILE A 368 33.41 -17.03 11.29
C ILE A 368 34.67 -17.81 11.68
N ASN A 369 35.41 -17.35 12.68
CA ASN A 369 36.60 -18.07 13.14
C ASN A 369 36.22 -19.41 13.79
N GLU A 370 35.14 -19.47 14.58
CA GLU A 370 34.61 -20.72 15.13
C GLU A 370 34.13 -21.66 14.02
N LEU A 371 33.46 -21.14 12.99
CA LEU A 371 33.05 -21.94 11.82
C LEU A 371 34.26 -22.48 11.05
N LYS A 372 35.30 -21.68 10.84
CA LYS A 372 36.55 -22.11 10.21
C LYS A 372 37.22 -23.23 11.00
N GLN A 373 37.26 -23.12 12.32
CA GLN A 373 37.81 -24.16 13.19
C GLN A 373 36.96 -25.45 13.17
N ALA A 374 35.63 -25.32 13.09
CA ALA A 374 34.71 -26.44 12.97
C ALA A 374 34.89 -27.19 11.63
N LEU A 375 34.98 -26.46 10.52
CA LEU A 375 35.23 -27.04 9.19
C LEU A 375 36.61 -27.72 9.09
N ASN A 376 37.61 -27.19 9.79
CA ASN A 376 38.93 -27.83 9.91
C ASN A 376 38.98 -29.01 10.90
N GLY A 377 37.84 -29.39 11.50
CA GLY A 377 37.71 -30.53 12.42
C GLY A 377 38.29 -30.28 13.83
N GLN A 378 38.54 -29.03 14.22
CA GLN A 378 39.08 -28.68 15.54
C GLN A 378 38.00 -28.54 16.61
N ILE A 379 36.78 -28.20 16.21
CA ILE A 379 35.61 -27.99 17.08
C ILE A 379 34.43 -28.77 16.50
N ASN A 380 33.58 -29.34 17.36
CA ASN A 380 32.36 -30.00 16.92
C ASN A 380 31.31 -28.97 16.47
N PHE A 381 30.54 -29.29 15.44
CA PHE A 381 29.41 -28.47 15.00
C PHE A 381 28.39 -28.26 16.12
N SER A 382 28.15 -27.00 16.46
CA SER A 382 27.01 -26.60 17.28
C SER A 382 25.81 -26.30 16.38
N PHE A 383 24.60 -26.34 16.94
CA PHE A 383 23.38 -25.98 16.20
C PHE A 383 23.47 -24.58 15.57
N GLN A 384 24.04 -23.62 16.28
CA GLN A 384 24.23 -22.24 15.78
C GLN A 384 25.22 -22.18 14.61
N LEU A 385 26.30 -22.96 14.66
CA LEU A 385 27.28 -23.01 13.58
C LEU A 385 26.74 -23.71 12.34
N ASP A 386 25.92 -24.75 12.52
CA ASP A 386 25.23 -25.42 11.41
C ASP A 386 24.21 -24.48 10.73
N GLU A 387 23.46 -23.69 11.50
CA GLU A 387 22.62 -22.63 10.92
C GLU A 387 23.43 -21.61 10.12
N ILE A 388 24.52 -21.08 10.69
CA ILE A 388 25.39 -20.13 9.99
C ILE A 388 25.94 -20.76 8.70
N ASN A 389 26.36 -22.03 8.74
CA ASN A 389 26.85 -22.75 7.58
C ASN A 389 25.79 -22.83 6.47
N LYS A 390 24.55 -23.18 6.82
CA LYS A 390 23.41 -23.22 5.88
C LYS A 390 23.11 -21.85 5.27
N TYR A 391 23.05 -20.79 6.09
CA TYR A 391 22.78 -19.44 5.59
C TYR A 391 23.88 -18.92 4.66
N LEU A 392 25.16 -19.16 5.00
CA LEU A 392 26.29 -18.77 4.15
C LEU A 392 26.29 -19.54 2.83
N TYR A 393 25.97 -20.84 2.85
CA TYR A 393 25.84 -21.65 1.64
C TYR A 393 24.73 -21.12 0.72
N HIS A 394 23.60 -20.72 1.28
CA HIS A 394 22.49 -20.09 0.52
C HIS A 394 22.76 -18.63 0.14
N GLY A 395 23.93 -18.05 0.47
CA GLY A 395 24.25 -16.66 0.18
C GLY A 395 23.37 -15.65 0.94
N GLN A 396 22.80 -16.06 2.08
CA GLN A 396 21.98 -15.24 2.95
C GLN A 396 22.76 -14.81 4.21
N ILE A 397 22.28 -13.76 4.87
CA ILE A 397 22.89 -13.27 6.11
C ILE A 397 22.43 -14.17 7.27
N PRO A 398 23.36 -14.74 8.07
CA PRO A 398 23.00 -15.53 9.23
C PRO A 398 22.10 -14.78 10.22
N LEU A 399 21.13 -15.49 10.82
CA LEU A 399 20.19 -14.92 11.80
C LEU A 399 20.89 -14.23 12.97
N LEU A 400 22.01 -14.80 13.42
CA LEU A 400 22.79 -14.27 14.52
C LEU A 400 23.35 -12.87 14.17
N TRP A 401 23.79 -12.64 12.94
CA TRP A 401 24.23 -11.31 12.50
C TRP A 401 23.03 -10.38 12.30
N ARG A 402 21.93 -10.91 11.74
CA ARG A 402 20.70 -10.16 11.47
C ARG A 402 20.11 -9.49 12.72
N SER A 403 20.28 -10.09 13.89
CA SER A 403 19.83 -9.52 15.17
C SER A 403 20.59 -8.26 15.62
N TYR A 404 21.83 -8.07 15.16
CA TYR A 404 22.67 -6.91 15.47
C TYR A 404 22.78 -5.91 14.32
N THR A 405 22.28 -6.26 13.13
CA THR A 405 22.25 -5.38 11.97
C THR A 405 20.93 -4.63 11.86
N PRO A 406 20.92 -3.46 11.20
CA PRO A 406 19.68 -2.85 10.73
C PRO A 406 18.92 -3.81 9.80
N GLN A 407 17.62 -3.61 9.67
CA GLN A 407 16.79 -4.41 8.77
C GLN A 407 17.35 -4.37 7.35
N THR A 408 17.56 -5.53 6.76
CA THR A 408 18.15 -5.72 5.42
C THR A 408 17.55 -6.95 4.76
N LYS A 409 17.40 -6.87 3.43
CA LYS A 409 17.07 -7.99 2.54
C LYS A 409 18.18 -8.36 1.56
N LYS A 410 19.31 -7.63 1.63
CA LYS A 410 20.47 -7.84 0.77
C LYS A 410 20.99 -9.27 0.88
N SER A 411 21.34 -9.83 -0.28
CA SER A 411 22.21 -11.00 -0.37
C SER A 411 23.52 -10.76 0.39
N LEU A 412 24.18 -11.83 0.81
CA LEU A 412 25.42 -11.76 1.58
C LEU A 412 26.48 -10.88 0.88
N GLY A 413 26.68 -11.05 -0.43
CA GLY A 413 27.64 -10.27 -1.20
C GLY A 413 27.33 -8.76 -1.20
N ASN A 414 26.10 -8.39 -1.57
CA ASN A 414 25.66 -6.99 -1.58
C ASN A 414 25.68 -6.38 -0.17
N TRP A 415 25.42 -7.20 0.85
CA TRP A 415 25.45 -6.77 2.23
C TRP A 415 26.87 -6.48 2.72
N ILE A 416 27.86 -7.31 2.35
CA ILE A 416 29.25 -7.06 2.73
C ILE A 416 29.78 -5.79 2.05
N GLU A 417 29.45 -5.57 0.77
CA GLU A 417 29.79 -4.30 0.11
C GLU A 417 29.19 -3.10 0.84
N HIS A 418 27.91 -3.20 1.23
CA HIS A 418 27.24 -2.16 2.01
C HIS A 418 27.90 -1.96 3.40
N PHE A 419 28.32 -3.05 4.04
CA PHE A 419 29.04 -3.01 5.32
C PHE A 419 30.42 -2.32 5.19
N GLN A 420 31.13 -2.52 4.09
CA GLN A 420 32.38 -1.82 3.80
C GLN A 420 32.16 -0.33 3.53
N ARG A 421 31.17 0.04 2.72
CA ARG A 421 30.79 1.45 2.48
C ARG A 421 30.43 2.16 3.78
N ARG A 422 29.70 1.48 4.67
CA ARG A 422 29.41 1.95 6.04
C ARG A 422 30.69 2.20 6.84
N ASN A 423 31.66 1.29 6.79
CA ASN A 423 32.93 1.46 7.49
C ASN A 423 33.69 2.71 7.00
N GLN A 424 33.75 2.90 5.67
CA GLN A 424 34.36 4.06 5.02
C GLN A 424 33.65 5.38 5.41
N GLN A 425 32.32 5.37 5.49
CA GLN A 425 31.55 6.52 5.99
C GLN A 425 31.93 6.88 7.43
N TYR A 426 32.12 5.90 8.32
CA TYR A 426 32.58 6.19 9.68
C TYR A 426 34.03 6.68 9.71
N ASP A 427 34.92 6.16 8.86
CA ASP A 427 36.32 6.61 8.79
C ASP A 427 36.44 8.05 8.29
N THR A 428 35.69 8.40 7.25
CA THR A 428 35.61 9.79 6.76
C THR A 428 35.04 10.72 7.83
N TRP A 429 34.01 10.31 8.57
CA TRP A 429 33.45 11.10 9.68
C TRP A 429 34.46 11.29 10.83
N ILE A 430 35.26 10.27 11.16
CA ILE A 430 36.30 10.38 12.22
C ILE A 430 37.43 11.32 11.79
N ASN A 431 37.85 11.27 10.53
CA ASN A 431 39.01 12.01 10.03
C ASN A 431 38.68 13.46 9.66
N ASN A 432 37.57 13.69 8.96
CA ASN A 432 37.20 15.00 8.42
C ASN A 432 36.27 15.79 9.36
N GLY A 433 35.75 15.15 10.43
CA GLY A 433 34.76 15.75 11.31
C GLY A 433 33.34 15.63 10.75
N GLU A 434 32.44 16.53 11.16
CA GLU A 434 31.01 16.46 10.83
C GLU A 434 30.76 16.43 9.31
N LEU A 435 30.23 15.31 8.81
CA LEU A 435 29.83 15.16 7.41
C LEU A 435 28.54 15.93 7.15
N LYS A 436 28.58 16.84 6.16
CA LYS A 436 27.40 17.59 5.69
C LYS A 436 26.48 16.75 4.79
N ILE A 437 27.07 15.80 4.06
CA ILE A 437 26.36 14.83 3.23
C ILE A 437 26.50 13.47 3.90
N ILE A 438 25.38 12.80 4.13
CA ILE A 438 25.39 11.49 4.78
C ILE A 438 24.50 10.51 4.03
N ASN A 439 24.97 9.28 3.89
CA ASN A 439 24.11 8.18 3.51
C ASN A 439 23.41 7.64 4.75
N LEU A 440 22.09 7.84 4.82
CA LEU A 440 21.29 7.37 5.96
C LEU A 440 21.27 5.84 6.06
N SER A 441 21.35 5.12 4.93
CA SER A 441 21.43 3.65 4.92
C SER A 441 22.71 3.11 5.59
N GLY A 442 23.76 3.92 5.58
CA GLY A 442 25.03 3.65 6.24
C GLY A 442 24.93 3.67 7.77
N LEU A 443 23.88 4.20 8.37
CA LEU A 443 23.71 4.26 9.83
C LEU A 443 22.96 3.04 10.37
N HIS A 444 23.19 2.69 11.64
CA HIS A 444 22.39 1.68 12.33
C HIS A 444 21.04 2.23 12.75
N VAL A 445 21.03 3.44 13.31
CA VAL A 445 19.83 4.12 13.79
C VAL A 445 19.76 5.52 13.16
N PRO A 446 19.28 5.65 11.91
CA PRO A 446 19.20 6.93 11.22
C PRO A 446 18.35 7.98 11.95
N GLU A 447 17.36 7.56 12.75
CA GLU A 447 16.51 8.42 13.56
C GLU A 447 17.32 9.22 14.58
N SER A 448 18.37 8.61 15.14
CA SER A 448 19.25 9.27 16.11
C SER A 448 20.02 10.43 15.48
N TYR A 449 20.40 10.30 14.21
CA TYR A 449 21.06 11.35 13.44
C TYR A 449 20.10 12.51 13.15
N LEU A 450 18.86 12.20 12.72
CA LEU A 450 17.83 13.22 12.49
C LEU A 450 17.48 13.99 13.77
N ALA A 451 17.34 13.29 14.89
CA ALA A 451 17.13 13.91 16.19
C ALA A 451 18.30 14.82 16.60
N ALA A 452 19.54 14.42 16.31
CA ALA A 452 20.71 15.25 16.56
C ALA A 452 20.72 16.53 15.71
N ILE A 453 20.29 16.47 14.45
CA ILE A 453 20.12 17.66 13.60
C ILE A 453 19.09 18.62 14.20
N ILE A 454 17.93 18.10 14.61
CA ILE A 454 16.87 18.89 15.25
C ILE A 454 17.41 19.56 16.53
N GLN A 455 18.17 18.84 17.35
CA GLN A 455 18.78 19.37 18.57
C GLN A 455 19.80 20.48 18.28
N ILE A 456 20.62 20.34 17.25
CA ILE A 456 21.59 21.37 16.84
C ILE A 456 20.84 22.63 16.37
N ALA A 457 19.82 22.46 15.54
CA ALA A 457 19.01 23.56 15.03
C ALA A 457 18.26 24.29 16.15
N ALA A 458 17.65 23.53 17.07
CA ALA A 458 16.96 24.07 18.24
C ALA A 458 17.90 24.90 19.13
N ARG A 459 19.13 24.43 19.36
CA ARG A 459 20.15 25.18 20.12
C ARG A 459 20.61 26.44 19.40
N LYS A 460 20.84 26.35 18.08
CA LYS A 460 21.31 27.47 17.25
C LYS A 460 20.25 28.58 17.17
N ASN A 461 18.99 28.22 16.99
CA ASN A 461 17.88 29.17 16.79
C ASN A 461 17.10 29.48 18.08
N ARG A 462 17.45 28.84 19.22
CA ARG A 462 16.76 28.94 20.52
C ARG A 462 15.27 28.56 20.45
N TRP A 463 14.93 27.56 19.65
CA TRP A 463 13.58 27.01 19.55
C TRP A 463 13.34 25.92 20.61
N PRO A 464 12.12 25.78 21.16
CA PRO A 464 11.77 24.68 22.06
C PRO A 464 11.72 23.36 21.29
N LEU A 465 12.42 22.33 21.78
CA LEU A 465 12.62 21.05 21.08
C LEU A 465 11.29 20.42 20.61
N ASP A 466 10.24 20.49 21.43
CA ASP A 466 8.92 19.90 21.16
C ASP A 466 8.18 20.54 19.98
N LYS A 467 8.61 21.74 19.55
CA LYS A 467 7.98 22.47 18.43
C LYS A 467 8.88 22.54 17.20
N VAL A 468 10.02 21.84 17.19
CA VAL A 468 10.88 21.78 16.02
C VAL A 468 10.61 20.50 15.25
N THR A 469 10.32 20.66 13.97
CA THR A 469 10.27 19.56 12.99
C THR A 469 11.23 19.89 11.85
N PHE A 470 11.36 19.01 10.88
CA PHE A 470 12.04 19.35 9.64
C PHE A 470 11.14 19.02 8.47
N TYR A 471 11.35 19.72 7.37
CA TYR A 471 10.81 19.34 6.08
C TYR A 471 11.95 19.02 5.12
N THR A 472 11.65 18.21 4.12
CA THR A 472 12.60 17.84 3.08
C THR A 472 12.37 18.68 1.85
N ASN A 473 13.46 19.04 1.18
CA ASN A 473 13.41 19.61 -0.15
C ASN A 473 14.39 18.86 -1.06
N VAL A 474 13.93 18.44 -2.22
CA VAL A 474 14.73 17.66 -3.16
C VAL A 474 15.57 18.61 -4.01
N THR A 475 16.89 18.44 -4.00
CA THR A 475 17.82 19.32 -4.73
C THR A 475 18.00 18.90 -6.19
N LYS A 476 18.73 19.72 -6.96
CA LYS A 476 19.14 19.40 -8.34
C LYS A 476 20.37 18.49 -8.41
N TRP A 477 21.11 18.35 -7.32
CA TRP A 477 22.39 17.66 -7.29
C TRP A 477 22.21 16.15 -7.16
N GLN A 478 22.92 15.39 -8.00
CA GLN A 478 22.90 13.93 -7.95
C GLN A 478 24.10 13.37 -7.17
N HIS A 479 25.27 14.00 -7.29
CA HIS A 479 26.49 13.51 -6.66
C HIS A 479 27.05 14.49 -5.61
N ILE A 480 27.84 13.92 -4.68
CA ILE A 480 28.54 14.64 -3.63
C ILE A 480 29.44 15.76 -4.20
N ASP A 481 30.02 15.51 -5.38
CA ASP A 481 31.01 16.39 -6.03
C ASP A 481 30.38 17.64 -6.67
N ASP A 482 29.07 17.64 -6.93
CA ASP A 482 28.36 18.74 -7.56
C ASP A 482 27.94 19.85 -6.57
N VAL A 483 28.27 19.69 -5.28
CA VAL A 483 27.77 20.54 -4.19
C VAL A 483 28.69 21.73 -3.95
N ASP A 484 28.18 22.94 -4.17
CA ASP A 484 28.90 24.18 -3.88
C ASP A 484 29.27 24.32 -2.39
N GLU A 485 30.51 24.70 -2.11
CA GLU A 485 31.05 24.89 -0.74
C GLU A 485 30.31 25.98 0.07
N SER A 486 29.56 26.84 -0.61
CA SER A 486 28.81 27.99 -0.06
C SER A 486 27.62 27.60 0.84
N ILE A 487 27.27 26.32 0.88
CA ILE A 487 26.13 25.81 1.65
C ILE A 487 26.52 25.63 3.12
N GLN A 488 26.63 26.74 3.84
CA GLN A 488 26.85 26.73 5.29
C GLN A 488 25.54 26.43 6.04
N GLY A 489 25.50 25.29 6.74
CA GLY A 489 24.44 24.94 7.68
C GLY A 489 23.27 24.10 7.12
N MET A 490 23.45 23.44 5.97
CA MET A 490 22.44 22.52 5.42
C MET A 490 22.94 21.07 5.48
N TYR A 491 22.06 20.16 5.88
CA TYR A 491 22.32 18.72 5.90
C TYR A 491 21.69 18.08 4.67
N LEU A 492 22.49 17.34 3.91
CA LEU A 492 22.08 16.64 2.70
C LEU A 492 22.10 15.14 2.95
N ILE A 493 21.06 14.46 2.49
CA ILE A 493 20.95 13.00 2.51
C ILE A 493 21.16 12.48 1.11
N GLU A 494 21.97 11.43 1.00
CA GLU A 494 22.08 10.61 -0.21
C GLU A 494 21.53 9.20 0.00
N GLY A 495 21.35 8.48 -1.10
CA GLY A 495 21.04 7.04 -1.09
C GLY A 495 19.58 6.70 -0.78
N LEU A 496 18.65 7.62 -1.07
CA LEU A 496 17.22 7.34 -0.98
C LEU A 496 16.67 6.85 -2.31
N TYR A 497 15.71 5.94 -2.24
CA TYR A 497 15.10 5.31 -3.39
C TYR A 497 13.59 5.53 -3.37
N LEU A 498 13.01 6.01 -4.46
CA LEU A 498 11.58 6.22 -4.64
C LEU A 498 10.91 4.99 -5.24
N GLU A 499 9.85 4.53 -4.60
CA GLU A 499 8.99 3.44 -5.05
C GLU A 499 7.55 3.97 -5.25
N GLY A 500 6.88 3.53 -6.32
CA GLY A 500 5.49 3.90 -6.63
C GLY A 500 5.31 5.23 -7.37
N ALA A 501 6.38 5.98 -7.60
CA ALA A 501 6.40 7.17 -8.44
C ALA A 501 7.79 7.39 -9.06
N GLY A 502 7.86 8.29 -10.02
CA GLY A 502 9.10 8.86 -10.52
C GLY A 502 9.32 10.29 -9.99
N TRP A 503 10.56 10.75 -10.04
CA TRP A 503 10.92 12.13 -9.71
C TRP A 503 11.46 12.86 -10.94
N ASP A 504 10.86 14.01 -11.25
CA ASP A 504 11.34 14.92 -12.29
C ASP A 504 12.29 15.97 -11.70
N ILE A 505 13.54 15.95 -12.16
CA ILE A 505 14.62 16.81 -11.69
C ILE A 505 14.42 18.26 -12.16
N GLU A 506 13.85 18.47 -13.35
CA GLU A 506 13.70 19.81 -13.93
C GLU A 506 12.56 20.58 -13.25
N ASN A 507 11.44 19.90 -13.04
CA ASN A 507 10.23 20.49 -12.48
C ASN A 507 10.13 20.38 -10.96
N HIS A 508 11.05 19.66 -10.30
CA HIS A 508 11.02 19.40 -8.86
C HIS A 508 9.69 18.81 -8.37
N CYS A 509 9.09 17.88 -9.12
CA CYS A 509 7.79 17.31 -8.77
C CYS A 509 7.72 15.81 -9.04
N LEU A 510 6.80 15.15 -8.33
CA LEU A 510 6.43 13.76 -8.59
C LEU A 510 5.80 13.59 -9.98
N ILE A 511 6.23 12.54 -10.67
CA ILE A 511 5.72 12.07 -11.96
C ILE A 511 5.36 10.58 -11.86
N GLU A 512 4.56 10.10 -12.80
CA GLU A 512 4.24 8.67 -12.86
C GLU A 512 5.51 7.87 -13.14
N GLN A 513 5.57 6.68 -12.56
CA GLN A 513 6.75 5.85 -12.65
C GLN A 513 6.89 5.30 -14.07
N SER A 514 8.11 5.29 -14.62
CA SER A 514 8.33 4.67 -15.92
C SER A 514 8.12 3.15 -15.86
N ASN A 515 7.50 2.60 -16.90
CA ASN A 515 7.29 1.16 -17.01
C ASN A 515 8.61 0.39 -16.87
N LYS A 516 8.57 -0.73 -16.14
CA LYS A 516 9.70 -1.64 -15.87
C LYS A 516 10.77 -1.11 -14.90
N GLN A 517 10.69 0.14 -14.46
CA GLN A 517 11.54 0.65 -13.40
C GLN A 517 10.76 0.66 -12.09
N LEU A 518 11.04 -0.31 -11.22
CA LEU A 518 10.32 -0.48 -9.94
C LEU A 518 10.77 0.52 -8.87
N ILE A 519 12.03 0.96 -8.96
CA ILE A 519 12.67 1.83 -7.99
C ILE A 519 13.50 2.87 -8.74
N GLN A 520 13.42 4.14 -8.33
CA GLN A 520 14.24 5.22 -8.85
C GLN A 520 15.13 5.78 -7.73
N MET A 521 16.43 5.97 -7.99
CA MET A 521 17.30 6.67 -7.06
C MET A 521 16.95 8.16 -7.03
N MET A 522 16.77 8.71 -5.83
CA MET A 522 16.49 10.13 -5.63
C MET A 522 17.78 10.95 -5.64
N PRO A 523 17.75 12.20 -6.14
CA PRO A 523 18.85 13.13 -5.98
C PRO A 523 18.98 13.55 -4.50
N LEU A 524 20.01 14.33 -4.18
CA LEU A 524 20.29 14.72 -2.80
C LEU A 524 19.10 15.43 -2.17
N ILE A 525 18.67 14.94 -1.00
CA ILE A 525 17.53 15.51 -0.26
C ILE A 525 18.05 16.39 0.86
N LYS A 526 17.62 17.65 0.88
CA LYS A 526 17.97 18.62 1.89
C LYS A 526 17.01 18.55 3.07
N ILE A 527 17.56 18.47 4.28
CA ILE A 527 16.80 18.54 5.53
C ILE A 527 16.82 19.97 6.04
N ILE A 528 15.63 20.56 6.25
CA ILE A 528 15.48 21.93 6.72
C ILE A 528 14.69 21.92 8.04
N PRO A 529 15.33 22.20 9.19
CA PRO A 529 14.63 22.32 10.45
C PRO A 529 13.78 23.60 10.49
N ILE A 530 12.54 23.48 10.96
CA ILE A 530 11.55 24.55 11.04
C ILE A 530 10.68 24.39 12.29
N GLU A 531 10.11 25.49 12.79
CA GLU A 531 9.05 25.41 13.80
C GLU A 531 7.75 24.88 13.19
N THR A 532 7.09 23.94 13.88
CA THR A 532 5.88 23.23 13.40
C THR A 532 4.78 24.16 12.89
N HIS A 533 4.54 25.29 13.57
CA HIS A 533 3.49 26.24 13.21
C HIS A 533 3.79 27.08 11.96
N ARG A 534 5.05 27.13 11.49
CA ARG A 534 5.42 27.89 10.29
C ARG A 534 5.33 27.05 9.03
N PHE A 535 5.08 25.75 9.16
CA PHE A 535 5.04 24.84 8.02
C PHE A 535 3.60 24.64 7.55
N ASN A 536 3.32 25.13 6.33
CA ASN A 536 2.04 24.92 5.67
C ASN A 536 2.09 23.63 4.85
N MET A 537 1.29 22.64 5.26
CA MET A 537 1.27 21.29 4.69
C MET A 537 0.56 21.18 3.33
N ASN A 538 -0.22 22.19 2.92
CA ASN A 538 -1.29 22.00 1.94
C ASN A 538 -0.85 21.49 0.55
N ASN A 539 0.40 21.73 0.15
CA ASN A 539 0.89 21.34 -1.18
C ASN A 539 1.92 20.19 -1.14
N TYR A 540 2.31 19.73 0.06
CA TYR A 540 3.32 18.68 0.19
C TYR A 540 2.68 17.33 0.47
N LEU A 541 3.10 16.32 -0.27
CA LEU A 541 2.81 14.94 0.06
C LEU A 541 3.75 14.48 1.17
N GLN A 542 3.17 14.13 2.32
CA GLN A 542 3.89 13.45 3.39
C GLN A 542 4.11 11.98 3.02
N THR A 543 5.29 11.70 2.50
CA THR A 543 5.72 10.36 2.09
C THR A 543 6.50 9.66 3.20
N PRO A 544 6.15 8.41 3.54
CA PRO A 544 6.90 7.65 4.54
C PRO A 544 8.25 7.19 3.98
N VAL A 545 9.29 7.29 4.81
CA VAL A 545 10.63 6.75 4.53
C VAL A 545 10.84 5.47 5.35
N TYR A 546 10.97 4.33 4.66
CA TYR A 546 11.18 3.02 5.25
C TYR A 546 12.62 2.54 5.12
N VAL A 547 13.02 1.60 5.98
CA VAL A 547 14.35 0.97 5.92
C VAL A 547 14.48 0.05 4.72
N THR A 548 13.46 -0.78 4.47
CA THR A 548 13.41 -1.79 3.39
C THR A 548 12.04 -1.81 2.72
N SER A 549 11.90 -2.58 1.63
CA SER A 549 10.62 -2.77 0.92
C SER A 549 9.51 -3.40 1.77
N ASP A 550 9.84 -4.03 2.91
CA ASP A 550 8.85 -4.60 3.84
C ASP A 550 8.02 -3.53 4.57
N ARG A 551 8.35 -2.25 4.35
CA ARG A 551 7.70 -1.08 4.95
C ARG A 551 7.66 -1.23 6.47
N ARG A 552 6.48 -1.02 7.07
CA ARG A 552 6.27 -1.06 8.51
C ARG A 552 5.72 -2.40 8.95
N ASN A 553 6.20 -2.92 10.07
CA ASN A 553 5.58 -4.05 10.74
C ASN A 553 4.49 -3.60 11.73
N THR A 554 3.71 -4.54 12.26
CA THR A 554 2.60 -4.29 13.20
C THR A 554 3.05 -3.65 14.52
N MET A 555 4.32 -3.80 14.90
CA MET A 555 4.92 -3.17 16.08
C MET A 555 5.44 -1.76 15.82
N GLY A 556 5.26 -1.26 14.59
CA GLY A 556 5.64 0.07 14.18
C GLY A 556 7.10 0.23 13.76
N ALA A 557 7.89 -0.84 13.75
CA ALA A 557 9.28 -0.83 13.29
C ALA A 557 9.35 -0.82 11.75
N GLY A 558 10.33 -0.10 11.21
CA GLY A 558 10.60 0.01 9.77
C GLY A 558 10.40 1.43 9.21
N LEU A 559 9.62 2.28 9.88
CA LEU A 559 9.48 3.71 9.54
C LEU A 559 10.59 4.54 10.19
N VAL A 560 11.31 5.33 9.40
CA VAL A 560 12.39 6.20 9.90
C VAL A 560 11.91 7.64 10.09
N PHE A 561 11.34 8.25 9.05
CA PHE A 561 10.79 9.61 9.11
C PHE A 561 9.81 9.88 7.96
N GLU A 562 9.22 11.08 7.94
CA GLU A 562 8.31 11.53 6.89
C GLU A 562 9.01 12.57 6.00
N ALA A 563 9.11 12.28 4.70
CA ALA A 563 9.62 13.22 3.71
C ALA A 563 8.46 13.96 3.05
N ASN A 564 8.60 15.27 2.93
CA ASN A 564 7.70 16.14 2.19
C ASN A 564 8.17 16.23 0.73
N LEU A 565 7.32 15.80 -0.21
CA LEU A 565 7.57 15.84 -1.65
C LEU A 565 6.53 16.73 -2.34
N ASP A 566 6.96 17.45 -3.37
CA ASP A 566 6.09 18.34 -4.14
C ASP A 566 5.39 17.59 -5.29
N SER A 567 4.17 18.00 -5.61
CA SER A 567 3.30 17.35 -6.58
C SER A 567 2.48 18.36 -7.39
N LYS A 568 2.38 18.10 -8.71
CA LYS A 568 1.43 18.79 -9.60
C LYS A 568 0.07 18.12 -9.68
N LYS A 569 0.01 16.79 -9.45
CA LYS A 569 -1.25 16.02 -9.44
C LYS A 569 -1.90 16.10 -8.05
N ASP A 570 -3.17 15.72 -7.99
CA ASP A 570 -3.87 15.60 -6.72
C ASP A 570 -3.23 14.56 -5.78
N LEU A 571 -3.29 14.82 -4.48
CA LEU A 571 -2.68 13.97 -3.46
C LEU A 571 -3.32 12.58 -3.40
N SER A 572 -4.62 12.46 -3.71
CA SER A 572 -5.33 11.17 -3.71
C SER A 572 -4.66 10.16 -4.64
N HIS A 573 -4.22 10.59 -5.83
CA HIS A 573 -3.55 9.73 -6.82
C HIS A 573 -2.29 9.07 -6.24
N TRP A 574 -1.47 9.87 -5.54
CA TRP A 574 -0.21 9.41 -4.97
C TRP A 574 -0.39 8.56 -3.72
N ILE A 575 -1.39 8.86 -2.90
CA ILE A 575 -1.73 8.05 -1.72
C ILE A 575 -2.19 6.66 -2.18
N LEU A 576 -3.03 6.58 -3.21
CA LEU A 576 -3.50 5.30 -3.75
C LEU A 576 -2.38 4.51 -4.43
N ASN A 577 -1.45 5.16 -5.13
CA ASN A 577 -0.26 4.49 -5.69
C ASN A 577 0.66 3.89 -4.61
N GLY A 578 0.50 4.31 -3.36
CA GLY A 578 1.28 3.80 -2.23
C GLY A 578 2.74 4.20 -2.30
N ILE A 579 3.02 5.47 -2.65
CA ILE A 579 4.40 5.99 -2.74
C ILE A 579 5.12 5.85 -1.41
N CYS A 580 6.36 5.40 -1.46
CA CYS A 580 7.27 5.47 -0.33
C CYS A 580 8.70 5.75 -0.79
N LEU A 581 9.52 6.18 0.17
CA LEU A 581 10.97 6.20 0.03
C LEU A 581 11.58 5.03 0.80
N LEU A 582 12.61 4.43 0.23
CA LEU A 582 13.38 3.34 0.83
C LEU A 582 14.81 3.81 1.07
N LEU A 583 15.37 3.45 2.22
CA LEU A 583 16.79 3.66 2.53
C LEU A 583 17.68 2.63 1.84
N ASN A 584 17.22 1.38 1.76
CA ASN A 584 17.95 0.30 1.15
C ASN A 584 17.12 -0.38 0.06
N THR A 585 17.77 -0.65 -1.07
CA THR A 585 17.27 -1.65 -2.01
C THR A 585 17.46 -3.04 -1.41
N ASP A 586 16.57 -3.95 -1.77
CA ASP A 586 16.67 -5.36 -1.39
C ASP A 586 17.83 -6.07 -2.08
#